data_AF-A0A142CXH8-F1
#
_entry.id   AF-A0A142CXH8-F1
#
_cell.length_a   1.000
_cell.length_b   1.000
_cell.length_c   1.000
_cell.angle_alpha   90.00
_cell.angle_beta   90.00
_cell.angle_gamma   90.00
#
_symmetry.space_group_name_H-M   'P 1'
#
loop_
_entity.id
_entity.type
_entity.pdbx_description
1 polymer ?
#
loop_
_entity_poly.entity_id
_entity_poly.type
_entity_poly.pdbx_seq_one_letter_code
_entity_poly.pdbx_strand_id
1 'polypeptide(L)'
;MVMTTACIEILPDKKVITVRGEDGRALAQLTIDDLAEVVEFRYATPWNVTKDSLDKVALVLEDLAYITQSYDKLPEKKILIDMLKKRKY
;
A
#
# COMPACT_ATOMS: atom_id res chain seq x y z
N MET A 1 19.44 5.96 -13.73
CA MET A 1 18.29 6.29 -12.85
C MET A 1 18.40 5.35 -11.67
N VAL A 2 18.75 5.86 -10.49
CA VAL A 2 18.85 5.03 -9.28
C VAL A 2 17.41 4.67 -8.92
N MET A 3 17.08 3.38 -8.93
CA MET A 3 15.76 2.91 -8.50
C MET A 3 15.67 3.11 -7.00
N THR A 4 14.91 4.11 -6.57
CA THR A 4 14.69 4.43 -5.16
C THR A 4 14.01 3.22 -4.51
N THR A 5 14.66 2.58 -3.55
CA THR A 5 14.09 1.41 -2.86
C THR A 5 13.10 1.86 -1.78
N ALA A 6 11.81 1.64 -1.97
CA ALA A 6 10.79 1.86 -0.93
C ALA A 6 10.68 0.61 -0.03
N CYS A 7 10.78 0.78 1.28
CA CYS A 7 10.62 -0.29 2.27
C CYS A 7 9.23 -0.20 2.91
N ILE A 8 8.50 -1.32 2.98
CA ILE A 8 7.22 -1.40 3.68
C ILE A 8 7.46 -1.96 5.07
N GLU A 9 7.23 -1.13 6.08
CA GLU A 9 7.27 -1.50 7.49
C GLU A 9 5.86 -1.77 8.00
N ILE A 10 5.59 -3.00 8.44
CA ILE A 10 4.31 -3.37 9.05
C ILE A 10 4.50 -3.39 10.57
N LEU A 11 3.73 -2.56 11.27
CA LEU A 11 3.67 -2.49 12.73
C LEU A 11 2.38 -3.19 13.19
N PRO A 12 2.42 -4.52 13.41
CA PRO A 12 1.21 -5.30 13.68
C PRO A 12 0.48 -4.86 14.95
N ASP A 13 1.21 -4.51 16.01
CA ASP A 13 0.62 -4.02 17.28
C ASP A 13 -0.20 -2.73 17.11
N LYS A 14 0.16 -1.91 16.12
CA LYS A 14 -0.52 -0.64 15.84
C LYS A 14 -1.47 -0.73 14.65
N LYS A 15 -1.54 -1.88 13.97
CA LYS A 15 -2.25 -2.08 12.70
C LYS A 15 -1.91 -1.01 11.65
N VAL A 16 -0.63 -0.61 11.62
CA VAL A 16 -0.12 0.45 10.75
C VAL A 16 0.87 -0.14 9.76
N ILE A 17 0.80 0.35 8.53
CA ILE A 17 1.71 0.08 7.44
C ILE A 17 2.38 1.41 7.09
N THR A 18 3.68 1.50 7.32
CA THR A 18 4.48 2.68 6.99
C THR A 18 5.34 2.35 5.79
N VAL A 19 5.23 3.17 4.74
CA VAL A 19 6.19 3.14 3.64
C VAL A 19 7.33 4.08 4.00
N ARG A 20 8.56 3.61 3.89
CA ARG A 20 9.77 4.41 4.08
C ARG A 20 10.59 4.50 2.81
N GLY A 21 11.18 5.67 2.58
CA GLY A 21 12.18 5.87 1.54
C GLY A 21 13.55 5.36 1.99
N GLU A 22 14.50 5.34 1.06
CA GLU A 22 15.91 4.97 1.36
C GLU A 22 16.56 5.90 2.39
N ASP A 23 16.10 7.14 2.49
CA ASP A 23 16.55 8.12 3.49
C ASP A 23 15.97 7.83 4.90
N GLY A 24 15.22 6.74 5.05
CA GLY A 24 14.58 6.33 6.30
C GLY A 24 13.36 7.16 6.69
N ARG A 25 13.00 8.18 5.89
CA ARG A 25 11.84 9.02 6.14
C ARG A 25 10.56 8.25 5.88
N ALA A 26 9.58 8.45 6.75
CA ALA A 26 8.23 7.96 6.54
C ALA A 26 7.62 8.70 5.35
N LEU A 27 7.41 7.95 4.28
CA LEU A 27 6.90 8.41 3.00
C LEU A 27 5.37 8.40 3.02
N ALA A 28 4.75 7.34 3.52
CA ALA A 28 3.31 7.26 3.72
C ALA A 28 2.96 6.36 4.90
N GLN A 29 1.77 6.55 5.44
CA GLN A 29 1.23 5.73 6.52
C GLN A 29 -0.21 5.34 6.20
N LEU A 30 -0.47 4.04 6.18
CA LEU A 30 -1.77 3.43 6.01
C LEU A 30 -2.08 2.56 7.23
N THR A 31 -3.35 2.24 7.43
CA THR A 31 -3.77 1.22 8.39
C THR A 31 -4.10 -0.08 7.68
N ILE A 32 -4.16 -1.18 8.42
CA ILE A 32 -4.63 -2.46 7.89
C ILE A 32 -6.07 -2.34 7.37
N ASP A 33 -6.91 -1.52 8.02
CA ASP A 33 -8.29 -1.30 7.59
C ASP A 33 -8.36 -0.57 6.24
N ASP A 34 -7.45 0.39 5.98
CA ASP A 34 -7.36 1.05 4.67
C ASP A 34 -6.94 0.04 3.57
N LEU A 35 -6.01 -0.86 3.90
CA LEU A 35 -5.55 -1.88 2.97
C LEU A 35 -6.68 -2.88 2.67
N ALA A 36 -7.41 -3.31 3.70
CA ALA A 36 -8.60 -4.14 3.56
C ALA A 36 -9.64 -3.47 2.65
N GLU A 37 -9.93 -2.19 2.86
CA GLU A 37 -10.86 -1.43 2.03
C GLU A 37 -10.44 -1.40 0.55
N VAL A 38 -9.14 -1.23 0.27
CA VAL A 38 -8.61 -1.26 -1.10
C VAL A 38 -8.77 -2.64 -1.73
N VAL A 39 -8.45 -3.70 -0.99
CA VAL A 39 -8.58 -5.10 -1.47
C VAL A 39 -10.04 -5.44 -1.73
N GLU A 40 -10.94 -5.13 -0.80
CA GLU A 40 -12.38 -5.36 -0.97
C GLU A 40 -12.94 -4.56 -2.15
N PHE A 41 -12.54 -3.30 -2.30
CA PHE A 41 -12.96 -2.46 -3.41
C PHE A 41 -12.51 -3.03 -4.76
N ARG A 42 -11.25 -3.43 -4.88
CA ARG A 42 -10.68 -3.90 -6.15
C ARG A 42 -11.22 -5.25 -6.59
N TYR A 43 -11.40 -6.16 -5.64
CA TYR A 43 -11.70 -7.55 -5.94
C TYR A 43 -13.14 -7.96 -5.62
N ALA A 44 -13.95 -7.05 -5.07
CA ALA A 44 -15.34 -7.30 -4.68
C ALA A 44 -15.52 -8.55 -3.79
N THR A 45 -14.49 -8.90 -3.02
CA THR A 45 -14.45 -10.07 -2.14
C THR A 45 -13.99 -9.65 -0.75
N PRO A 46 -14.56 -10.20 0.34
CA PRO A 46 -14.11 -9.87 1.68
C PRO A 46 -12.66 -10.32 1.87
N TRP A 47 -11.84 -9.44 2.43
CA TRP A 47 -10.37 -9.60 2.46
C TRP A 47 -9.90 -10.75 3.36
N ASN A 48 -10.76 -11.35 4.18
CA ASN A 48 -10.39 -12.33 5.20
C ASN A 48 -10.84 -13.78 4.91
N VAL A 49 -11.36 -14.07 3.71
CA VAL A 49 -12.07 -15.35 3.45
C VAL A 49 -11.20 -16.44 2.85
N THR A 50 -10.17 -16.11 2.07
CA THR A 50 -9.43 -17.12 1.27
C THR A 50 -7.92 -16.86 1.24
N LYS A 51 -7.14 -17.91 0.93
CA LYS A 51 -5.69 -17.81 0.69
C LYS A 51 -5.35 -16.81 -0.43
N ASP A 52 -6.24 -16.73 -1.42
CA ASP A 52 -6.22 -15.75 -2.52
C ASP A 52 -6.23 -14.28 -2.02
N SER A 53 -6.76 -14.02 -0.82
CA SER A 53 -6.68 -12.69 -0.21
C SER A 53 -5.26 -12.25 0.11
N LEU A 54 -4.35 -13.18 0.46
CA LEU A 54 -2.95 -12.83 0.70
C LEU A 54 -2.25 -12.43 -0.59
N ASP A 55 -2.55 -13.10 -1.70
CA ASP A 55 -2.01 -12.77 -3.01
C ASP A 55 -2.51 -11.38 -3.45
N LYS A 56 -3.82 -11.11 -3.27
CA LYS A 56 -4.41 -9.79 -3.50
C LYS A 56 -3.80 -8.69 -2.63
N VAL A 57 -3.50 -8.99 -1.38
CA VAL A 57 -2.82 -8.06 -0.47
C VAL A 57 -1.40 -7.79 -0.96
N ALA A 58 -0.64 -8.82 -1.33
CA ALA A 58 0.72 -8.68 -1.84
C ALA A 58 0.76 -7.79 -3.09
N LEU A 59 -0.19 -8.00 -4.00
CA LEU A 59 -0.40 -7.21 -5.20
C LEU A 59 -0.68 -5.72 -4.91
N VAL A 60 -1.52 -5.41 -3.91
CA VAL A 60 -1.78 -4.03 -3.49
C VAL A 60 -0.55 -3.40 -2.82
N LEU A 61 0.23 -4.17 -2.07
CA LEU A 61 1.48 -3.69 -1.45
C LEU A 61 2.56 -3.40 -2.50
N GLU A 62 2.65 -4.21 -3.56
CA GLU A 62 3.55 -3.95 -4.68
C GLU A 62 3.16 -2.64 -5.41
N ASP A 63 1.87 -2.44 -5.65
CA ASP A 63 1.36 -1.19 -6.22
C ASP A 63 1.67 0.02 -5.34
N LEU A 64 1.53 -0.13 -4.02
CA LEU A 64 1.87 0.89 -3.05
C LEU A 64 3.35 1.24 -3.14
N ALA A 65 4.25 0.24 -3.14
CA ALA A 65 5.68 0.47 -3.32
C ALA A 65 5.96 1.20 -4.63
N TYR A 66 5.40 0.76 -5.76
CA TYR A 66 5.60 1.38 -7.06
C TYR A 66 5.16 2.85 -7.10
N ILE A 67 3.96 3.15 -6.58
CA ILE A 67 3.47 4.53 -6.50
C ILE A 67 4.42 5.34 -5.63
N THR A 68 4.80 4.84 -4.46
CA THR A 68 5.67 5.59 -3.55
C THR A 68 7.07 5.86 -4.11
N GLN A 69 7.60 4.99 -4.98
CA GLN A 69 8.88 5.21 -5.67
C GLN A 69 8.83 6.35 -6.70
N SER A 70 7.66 6.57 -7.30
CA SER A 70 7.50 7.54 -8.38
C SER A 70 7.30 8.98 -7.90
N TYR A 71 7.13 9.18 -6.59
CA TYR A 71 6.79 10.47 -6.00
C TYR A 71 7.84 10.91 -4.97
N ASP A 72 8.45 12.07 -5.23
CA ASP A 72 9.39 12.74 -4.31
C ASP A 72 8.70 13.25 -3.02
N LYS A 73 7.40 13.59 -3.16
CA LYS A 73 6.47 13.80 -2.04
C LYS A 73 5.22 12.98 -2.27
N LEU A 74 4.89 12.12 -1.31
CA LEU A 74 3.69 11.31 -1.42
C LEU A 74 2.41 12.14 -1.32
N PRO A 75 1.41 11.82 -2.14
CA PRO A 75 0.09 12.42 -2.05
C PRO A 75 -0.57 12.09 -0.69
N GLU A 76 -1.54 12.91 -0.30
CA GLU A 76 -2.34 12.67 0.90
C GLU A 76 -2.91 11.25 0.93
N LYS A 77 -3.05 10.67 2.13
CA LYS A 77 -3.57 9.31 2.35
C LYS A 77 -4.80 9.00 1.48
N LYS A 78 -5.76 9.93 1.40
CA LYS A 78 -6.99 9.76 0.62
C LYS A 78 -6.73 9.62 -0.88
N ILE A 79 -5.81 10.42 -1.41
CA ILE A 79 -5.40 10.36 -2.82
C ILE A 79 -4.63 9.07 -3.08
N LEU A 80 -3.74 8.66 -2.18
CA LEU A 80 -3.01 7.40 -2.28
C LEU A 80 -3.96 6.19 -2.34
N ILE A 81 -4.96 6.14 -1.46
CA ILE A 81 -6.00 5.09 -1.46
C ILE A 81 -6.78 5.12 -2.77
N ASP A 82 -7.17 6.30 -3.27
CA ASP A 82 -7.90 6.44 -4.53
C ASP A 82 -7.06 5.99 -5.75
N MET A 83 -5.77 6.31 -5.76
CA MET A 83 -4.82 5.84 -6.78
C MET A 83 -4.67 4.31 -6.75
N LEU A 84 -4.54 3.73 -5.55
CA LEU A 84 -4.53 2.29 -5.39
C LEU A 84 -5.83 1.69 -5.94
N LYS A 85 -7.00 2.18 -5.52
CA LYS A 85 -8.30 1.66 -6.02
C LYS A 85 -8.44 1.71 -7.54
N LYS A 86 -7.93 2.75 -8.19
CA LYS A 86 -8.09 3.00 -9.64
C LYS A 86 -7.05 2.34 -10.52
N ARG A 87 -5.89 1.94 -9.99
CA ARG A 87 -4.84 1.29 -10.79
C ARG A 87 -5.35 -0.09 -11.24
N LYS A 88 -5.54 -0.23 -12.56
CA LYS A 88 -5.80 -1.50 -13.24
C LYS A 88 -4.47 -2.00 -13.82
N TYR A 89 -4.22 -3.30 -13.69
CA TYR A 89 -3.10 -4.00 -14.32
C TYR A 89 -3.02 -3.72 -15.82
#